data_AF-A0A7S0PXB1-F1
#
_entry.id   AF-A0A7S0PXB1-F1
#
_cell.length_a   1.000
_cell.length_b   1.000
_cell.length_c   1.000
_cell.angle_alpha   90.00
_cell.angle_beta   90.00
_cell.angle_gamma   90.00
#
_symmetry.space_group_name_H-M   'P 1'
#
loop_
_entity.id
_entity.type
_entity.pdbx_description
1 polymer ?
#
loop_
_entity_poly.entity_id
_entity_poly.type
_entity_poly.pdbx_seq_one_letter_code
_entity_poly.pdbx_strand_id
1 'polypeptide(L)'
;MTKARPAGVTPLSLHIRDIRKDITALKTALEFADAKVAVVIATDGLPTDYGGTCNDHTKLEFVKALRSLEELPVWVVIRLCTNESDVVKFYNDIDSELELSLEVLSNFVGEAKEIHQRNKWINYALPLHRCREFGMQQRAFDFLDERKLTIDEMREFCAFLFGNKAIELLPDVHVDWKGFMAGLSDVMEK
;
A
#
# COMPACT_ATOMS: atom_id res chain seq x y z
N MET A 1 24.24 14.50 19.84
CA MET A 1 23.57 13.90 18.66
C MET A 1 24.52 13.99 17.49
N THR A 2 24.98 12.86 16.97
CA THR A 2 25.72 12.78 15.71
C THR A 2 24.80 13.26 14.58
N LYS A 3 25.21 14.29 13.83
CA LYS A 3 24.48 14.73 12.63
C LYS A 3 24.52 13.59 11.62
N ALA A 4 23.42 12.87 11.45
CA ALA A 4 23.26 11.97 10.33
C ALA A 4 23.43 12.78 9.03
N ARG A 5 24.25 12.27 8.11
CA ARG A 5 24.40 12.83 6.77
C ARG A 5 23.94 11.76 5.79
N PRO A 6 23.24 12.13 4.70
CA PRO A 6 22.96 11.18 3.63
C PRO A 6 24.29 10.67 3.09
N ALA A 7 24.50 9.37 3.22
CA ALA A 7 25.67 8.66 2.72
C ALA A 7 25.30 7.20 2.57
N GLY A 8 25.90 6.53 1.58
CA GLY A 8 25.78 5.09 1.42
C GLY A 8 25.12 4.69 0.11
N VAL A 9 24.71 3.43 0.10
CA VAL A 9 24.17 2.68 -1.03
C VAL A 9 22.78 2.18 -0.64
N THR A 10 22.03 1.61 -1.56
CA THR A 10 20.64 1.16 -1.36
C THR A 10 20.55 -0.37 -1.49
N PRO A 11 21.17 -1.17 -0.59
CA PRO A 11 21.27 -2.62 -0.70
C PRO A 11 19.98 -3.32 -0.25
N LEU A 12 18.83 -2.90 -0.82
CA LEU A 12 17.49 -3.33 -0.40
C LEU A 12 17.30 -4.85 -0.48
N SER A 13 17.87 -5.50 -1.50
CA SER A 13 17.74 -6.97 -1.67
C SER A 13 18.32 -7.74 -0.49
N LEU A 14 19.37 -7.23 0.15
CA LEU A 14 19.95 -7.87 1.33
C LEU A 14 19.08 -7.64 2.56
N HIS A 15 18.62 -6.40 2.78
CA HIS A 15 17.73 -6.09 3.90
C HIS A 15 16.43 -6.90 3.85
N ILE A 16 15.85 -7.08 2.66
CA ILE A 16 14.68 -7.94 2.47
C ILE A 16 14.98 -9.39 2.86
N ARG A 17 16.16 -9.93 2.49
CA ARG A 17 16.54 -11.30 2.85
C ARG A 17 16.73 -11.47 4.37
N ASP A 18 17.23 -10.46 5.05
CA ASP A 18 17.36 -10.50 6.51
C ASP A 18 15.99 -10.41 7.19
N ILE A 19 15.12 -9.49 6.75
CA ILE A 19 13.72 -9.39 7.19
C ILE A 19 12.98 -10.72 6.96
N ARG A 20 13.20 -11.37 5.80
CA ARG A 20 12.62 -12.69 5.51
C ARG A 20 12.99 -13.72 6.57
N LYS A 21 14.26 -13.78 7.01
CA LYS A 21 14.69 -14.74 8.04
C LYS A 21 13.94 -14.51 9.36
N ASP A 22 13.82 -13.25 9.76
CA ASP A 22 13.13 -12.86 11.00
C ASP A 22 11.64 -13.23 10.93
N ILE A 23 10.96 -12.90 9.82
CA ILE A 23 9.53 -13.22 9.64
C ILE A 23 9.32 -14.73 9.50
N THR A 24 10.24 -15.46 8.86
CA THR A 24 10.15 -16.92 8.74
C THR A 24 10.11 -17.59 10.11
N ALA A 25 10.90 -17.09 11.08
CA ALA A 25 10.87 -17.59 12.45
C ALA A 25 9.52 -17.34 13.17
N LEU A 26 8.74 -16.35 12.71
CA LEU A 26 7.43 -15.99 13.26
C LEU A 26 6.26 -16.61 12.50
N LYS A 27 6.51 -17.24 11.34
CA LYS A 27 5.47 -17.68 10.39
C LYS A 27 4.31 -18.43 11.04
N THR A 28 4.60 -19.51 11.77
CA THR A 28 3.55 -20.34 12.39
C THR A 28 2.73 -19.57 13.42
N ALA A 29 3.34 -18.67 14.18
CA ALA A 29 2.63 -17.85 15.15
C ALA A 29 1.71 -16.82 14.47
N LEU A 30 2.18 -16.22 13.37
CA LEU A 30 1.40 -15.28 12.56
C LEU A 30 0.19 -15.97 11.89
N GLU A 31 0.41 -17.16 11.32
CA GLU A 31 -0.67 -17.97 10.73
C GLU A 31 -1.72 -18.38 11.77
N PHE A 32 -1.29 -18.80 12.96
CA PHE A 32 -2.21 -19.14 14.05
C PHE A 32 -3.03 -17.94 14.53
N ALA A 33 -2.45 -16.74 14.49
CA ALA A 33 -3.11 -15.50 14.92
C ALA A 33 -3.89 -14.79 13.81
N ASP A 34 -3.94 -15.34 12.58
CA ASP A 34 -4.45 -14.68 11.38
C ASP A 34 -3.88 -13.25 11.20
N ALA A 35 -2.59 -13.10 11.47
CA ALA A 35 -1.89 -11.82 11.49
C ALA A 35 -0.84 -11.75 10.38
N LYS A 36 -0.58 -10.54 9.90
CA LYS A 36 0.48 -10.26 8.92
C LYS A 36 1.50 -9.26 9.46
N VAL A 37 2.71 -9.30 8.91
CA VAL A 37 3.74 -8.29 9.14
C VAL A 37 3.71 -7.26 8.01
N ALA A 38 3.60 -5.98 8.36
CA ALA A 38 3.81 -4.88 7.42
C ALA A 38 5.32 -4.62 7.24
N VAL A 39 5.81 -4.74 6.01
CA VAL A 39 7.19 -4.40 5.63
C VAL A 39 7.16 -3.10 4.84
N VAL A 40 7.54 -2.00 5.49
CA VAL A 40 7.55 -0.67 4.86
C VAL A 40 8.97 -0.32 4.41
N ILE A 41 9.15 -0.18 3.10
CA ILE A 41 10.42 0.19 2.46
C ILE A 41 10.33 1.65 2.02
N ALA A 42 10.93 2.56 2.78
CA ALA A 42 11.08 3.95 2.37
C ALA A 42 12.37 4.11 1.54
N THR A 43 12.23 4.54 0.29
CA THR A 43 13.38 4.68 -0.64
C THR A 43 13.21 5.89 -1.55
N ASP A 44 14.31 6.57 -1.85
CA ASP A 44 14.41 7.66 -2.82
C ASP A 44 15.19 7.27 -4.09
N GLY A 45 15.61 6.00 -4.20
CA GLY A 45 16.44 5.52 -5.30
C GLY A 45 16.19 4.07 -5.70
N LEU A 46 16.88 3.67 -6.79
CA LEU A 46 16.89 2.29 -7.28
C LEU A 46 17.72 1.37 -6.35
N PRO A 47 17.41 0.07 -6.31
CA PRO A 47 18.22 -0.89 -5.57
C PRO A 47 19.65 -0.95 -6.13
N THR A 48 20.64 -0.96 -5.23
CA THR A 48 22.06 -1.09 -5.57
C THR A 48 22.69 -2.28 -4.85
N ASP A 49 23.91 -2.67 -5.26
CA ASP A 49 24.78 -3.49 -4.41
C ASP A 49 25.48 -2.64 -3.31
N TYR A 50 26.35 -3.28 -2.52
CA TYR A 50 27.17 -2.58 -1.51
C TYR A 50 28.20 -1.61 -2.09
N GLY A 51 28.55 -1.76 -3.38
CA GLY A 51 29.42 -0.83 -4.10
C GLY A 51 28.69 0.39 -4.65
N GLY A 52 27.35 0.44 -4.54
CA GLY A 52 26.52 1.51 -5.10
C GLY A 52 26.20 1.32 -6.58
N THR A 53 26.48 0.14 -7.13
CA THR A 53 26.18 -0.17 -8.54
C THR A 53 24.70 -0.48 -8.68
N CYS A 54 24.02 0.20 -9.60
CA CYS A 54 22.67 -0.14 -10.05
C CYS A 54 22.72 -0.59 -11.53
N ASN A 55 22.40 -1.84 -11.77
CA ASN A 55 22.25 -2.45 -13.10
C ASN A 55 21.07 -3.45 -13.11
N ASP A 56 20.79 -4.05 -14.26
CA ASP A 56 19.67 -4.98 -14.43
C ASP A 56 19.77 -6.21 -13.51
N HIS A 57 21.00 -6.67 -13.23
CA HIS A 57 21.22 -7.77 -12.29
C HIS A 57 20.79 -7.37 -10.86
N THR A 58 21.22 -6.20 -10.37
CA THR A 58 20.82 -5.73 -9.03
C THR A 58 19.32 -5.49 -8.90
N LYS A 59 18.67 -4.96 -9.95
CA LYS A 59 17.22 -4.80 -10.01
C LYS A 59 16.50 -6.14 -9.97
N LEU A 60 16.95 -7.11 -10.76
CA LEU A 60 16.39 -8.46 -10.76
C LEU A 60 16.56 -9.16 -9.40
N GLU A 61 17.71 -8.99 -8.75
CA GLU A 61 17.95 -9.56 -7.42
C GLU A 61 17.04 -8.93 -6.36
N PHE A 62 16.70 -7.65 -6.49
CA PHE A 62 15.71 -6.99 -5.65
C PHE A 62 14.31 -7.56 -5.87
N VAL A 63 13.85 -7.70 -7.12
CA VAL A 63 12.54 -8.29 -7.45
C VAL A 63 12.45 -9.73 -6.92
N LYS A 64 13.49 -10.55 -7.10
CA LYS A 64 13.53 -11.90 -6.52
C LYS A 64 13.45 -11.89 -4.99
N ALA A 65 14.08 -10.90 -4.33
CA ALA A 65 14.00 -10.78 -2.89
C ALA A 65 12.57 -10.43 -2.45
N LEU A 66 11.89 -9.51 -3.14
CA LEU A 66 10.46 -9.21 -2.90
C LEU A 66 9.58 -10.45 -3.08
N ARG A 67 9.73 -11.17 -4.20
CA ARG A 67 8.97 -12.41 -4.46
C ARG A 67 9.22 -13.48 -3.40
N SER A 68 10.43 -13.54 -2.84
CA SER A 68 10.72 -14.46 -1.75
C SER A 68 9.90 -14.18 -0.49
N LEU A 69 9.27 -13.01 -0.34
CA LEU A 69 8.39 -12.71 0.78
C LEU A 69 6.96 -13.23 0.60
N GLU A 70 6.51 -13.56 -0.63
CA GLU A 70 5.13 -13.99 -0.93
C GLU A 70 4.70 -15.25 -0.16
N GLU A 71 5.64 -16.13 0.17
CA GLU A 71 5.38 -17.36 0.93
C GLU A 71 5.13 -17.11 2.44
N LEU A 72 5.19 -15.85 2.88
CA LEU A 72 5.05 -15.43 4.27
C LEU A 72 3.81 -14.56 4.46
N PRO A 73 3.24 -14.51 5.68
CA PRO A 73 2.12 -13.63 5.99
C PRO A 73 2.59 -12.18 6.11
N VAL A 74 2.77 -11.51 4.97
CA VAL A 74 3.31 -10.15 4.88
C VAL A 74 2.48 -9.25 3.97
N TRP A 75 2.61 -7.95 4.21
CA TRP A 75 2.16 -6.90 3.32
C TRP A 75 3.33 -5.93 3.09
N VAL A 76 3.72 -5.71 1.84
CA VAL A 76 4.86 -4.84 1.52
C VAL A 76 4.36 -3.50 1.04
N VAL A 77 4.89 -2.41 1.60
CA VAL A 77 4.64 -1.05 1.10
C VAL A 77 5.97 -0.43 0.68
N ILE A 78 6.07 -0.02 -0.58
CA ILE A 78 7.18 0.78 -1.08
C ILE A 78 6.76 2.24 -1.04
N ARG A 79 7.33 2.99 -0.10
CA ARG A 79 7.10 4.42 0.06
C ARG A 79 8.17 5.20 -0.68
N LEU A 80 7.79 5.78 -1.82
CA LEU A 80 8.69 6.58 -2.64
C LEU A 80 8.92 7.95 -2.02
N CYS A 81 10.18 8.22 -1.69
CA CYS A 81 10.65 9.48 -1.14
C CYS A 81 11.29 10.38 -2.22
N THR A 82 11.02 10.09 -3.48
CA THR A 82 11.55 10.80 -4.66
C THR A 82 10.45 11.03 -5.69
N ASN A 83 10.67 12.00 -6.58
CA ASN A 83 9.87 12.22 -7.79
C ASN A 83 10.68 11.95 -9.06
N GLU A 84 11.84 11.29 -8.95
CA GLU A 84 12.68 10.91 -10.10
C GLU A 84 11.94 9.88 -10.95
N SER A 85 11.71 10.21 -12.23
CA SER A 85 10.85 9.44 -13.13
C SER A 85 11.26 7.98 -13.26
N ASP A 86 12.56 7.72 -13.33
CA ASP A 86 13.07 6.37 -13.57
C ASP A 86 12.93 5.48 -12.33
N VAL A 87 13.02 6.08 -11.14
CA VAL A 87 12.79 5.40 -9.86
C VAL A 87 11.31 5.08 -9.70
N VAL A 88 10.45 6.09 -9.88
CA VAL A 88 8.98 5.95 -9.78
C VAL A 88 8.49 4.89 -10.77
N LYS A 89 8.93 4.97 -12.02
CA LYS A 89 8.56 4.01 -13.07
C LYS A 89 8.99 2.59 -12.69
N PHE A 90 10.21 2.40 -12.20
CA PHE A 90 10.69 1.08 -11.83
C PHE A 90 9.82 0.40 -10.77
N TYR A 91 9.44 1.12 -9.71
CA TYR A 91 8.61 0.53 -8.65
C TYR A 91 7.16 0.33 -9.11
N ASN A 92 6.57 1.25 -9.87
CA ASN A 92 5.23 1.07 -10.43
C ASN A 92 5.16 -0.11 -11.43
N ASP A 93 6.23 -0.34 -12.21
CA ASP A 93 6.32 -1.50 -13.09
C ASP A 93 6.27 -2.82 -12.27
N ILE A 94 6.89 -2.85 -11.07
CA ILE A 94 6.82 -4.02 -10.16
C ILE A 94 5.42 -4.21 -9.59
N ASP A 95 4.77 -3.13 -9.16
CA ASP A 95 3.41 -3.15 -8.60
C ASP A 95 2.39 -3.71 -9.59
N SER A 96 2.59 -3.44 -10.88
CA SER A 96 1.74 -3.98 -11.95
C SER A 96 1.87 -5.49 -12.15
N GLU A 97 2.86 -6.15 -11.53
CA GLU A 97 3.02 -7.60 -11.57
C GLU A 97 2.06 -8.28 -10.57
N LEU A 98 1.01 -8.91 -11.11
CA LEU A 98 -0.13 -9.51 -10.38
C LEU A 98 0.20 -10.50 -9.24
N GLU A 99 1.44 -10.96 -9.10
CA GLU A 99 1.83 -12.02 -8.16
C GLU A 99 2.28 -11.49 -6.79
N LEU A 100 2.58 -10.19 -6.66
CA LEU A 100 3.16 -9.60 -5.45
C LEU A 100 2.08 -8.97 -4.53
N SER A 101 2.10 -9.34 -3.24
CA SER A 101 1.34 -8.61 -2.19
C SER A 101 2.08 -7.33 -1.77
N LEU A 102 2.06 -6.36 -2.66
CA LEU A 102 2.83 -5.13 -2.60
C LEU A 102 1.96 -3.94 -2.99
N GLU A 103 2.30 -2.78 -2.42
CA GLU A 103 1.70 -1.49 -2.77
C GLU A 103 2.82 -0.46 -2.92
N VAL A 104 2.78 0.32 -4.01
CA VAL A 104 3.70 1.44 -4.21
C VAL A 104 2.96 2.75 -3.94
N LEU A 105 3.48 3.52 -2.98
CA LEU A 105 2.92 4.82 -2.63
C LEU A 105 3.90 5.94 -3.01
N SER A 106 3.39 6.88 -3.78
CA SER A 106 4.12 8.09 -4.15
C SER A 106 3.87 9.23 -3.16
N ASN A 107 4.10 10.48 -3.58
CA ASN A 107 3.81 11.64 -2.73
C ASN A 107 2.29 11.85 -2.59
N PHE A 108 1.86 12.24 -1.38
CA PHE A 108 0.46 12.50 -1.04
C PHE A 108 -0.33 13.33 -2.07
N VAL A 109 0.27 14.39 -2.62
CA VAL A 109 -0.44 15.33 -3.52
C VAL A 109 -0.66 14.70 -4.90
N GLY A 110 0.31 13.93 -5.41
CA GLY A 110 0.18 13.14 -6.62
C GLY A 110 -0.93 12.12 -6.47
N GLU A 111 -0.85 11.31 -5.42
CA GLU A 111 -1.85 10.28 -5.10
C GLU A 111 -3.26 10.85 -5.01
N ALA A 112 -3.43 11.95 -4.26
CA ALA A 112 -4.72 12.59 -4.09
C ALA A 112 -5.32 13.05 -5.44
N LYS A 113 -4.48 13.52 -6.37
CA LYS A 113 -4.93 13.93 -7.71
C LYS A 113 -5.39 12.74 -8.54
N GLU A 114 -4.65 11.64 -8.51
CA GLU A 114 -4.98 10.42 -9.27
C GLU A 114 -6.27 9.80 -8.74
N ILE A 115 -6.39 9.68 -7.41
CA ILE A 115 -7.62 9.21 -6.74
C ILE A 115 -8.79 10.13 -7.09
N HIS A 116 -8.61 11.46 -7.04
CA HIS A 116 -9.70 12.38 -7.39
C HIS A 116 -10.12 12.24 -8.86
N GLN A 117 -9.20 11.95 -9.79
CA GLN A 117 -9.53 11.74 -11.20
C GLN A 117 -10.42 10.50 -11.40
N ARG A 118 -10.19 9.43 -10.64
CA ARG A 118 -10.96 8.17 -10.73
C ARG A 118 -12.23 8.17 -9.87
N ASN A 119 -12.12 8.68 -8.65
CA ASN A 119 -13.12 8.63 -7.60
C ASN A 119 -13.34 10.02 -6.98
N LYS A 120 -13.94 10.93 -7.77
CA LYS A 120 -14.17 12.35 -7.42
C LYS A 120 -14.89 12.60 -6.09
N TRP A 121 -15.65 11.62 -5.62
CA TRP A 121 -16.44 11.69 -4.39
C TRP A 121 -15.60 11.42 -3.13
N ILE A 122 -14.39 10.86 -3.28
CA ILE A 122 -13.49 10.58 -2.16
C ILE A 122 -12.68 11.84 -1.84
N ASN A 123 -12.78 12.29 -0.58
CA ASN A 123 -11.86 13.26 -0.03
C ASN A 123 -10.62 12.53 0.53
N TYR A 124 -9.62 12.29 -0.32
CA TYR A 124 -8.40 11.60 0.08
C TYR A 124 -7.54 12.51 0.97
N ALA A 125 -7.61 12.28 2.28
CA ALA A 125 -6.95 13.10 3.28
C ALA A 125 -5.64 12.47 3.77
N LEU A 126 -4.76 13.33 4.29
CA LEU A 126 -3.43 12.93 4.78
C LEU A 126 -3.46 11.78 5.82
N PRO A 127 -4.42 11.71 6.77
CA PRO A 127 -4.48 10.58 7.70
C PRO A 127 -4.61 9.22 7.00
N LEU A 128 -5.47 9.11 5.98
CA LEU A 128 -5.63 7.86 5.23
C LEU A 128 -4.35 7.49 4.48
N HIS A 129 -3.70 8.48 3.86
CA HIS A 129 -2.41 8.29 3.20
C HIS A 129 -1.33 7.79 4.18
N ARG A 130 -1.24 8.38 5.38
CA ARG A 130 -0.29 7.92 6.41
C ARG A 130 -0.58 6.49 6.85
N CYS A 131 -1.84 6.12 7.03
CA CYS A 131 -2.17 4.75 7.38
C CYS A 131 -1.71 3.75 6.29
N ARG A 132 -1.93 4.07 5.00
CA ARG A 132 -1.41 3.26 3.88
C ARG A 132 0.13 3.18 3.89
N GLU A 133 0.83 4.31 4.07
CA GLU A 133 2.30 4.34 4.20
C GLU A 133 2.83 3.47 5.36
N PHE A 134 2.04 3.24 6.41
CA PHE A 134 2.39 2.38 7.54
C PHE A 134 1.97 0.92 7.38
N GLY A 135 1.53 0.52 6.17
CA GLY A 135 1.19 -0.87 5.87
C GLY A 135 -0.21 -1.28 6.27
N MET A 136 -1.13 -0.33 6.43
CA MET A 136 -2.54 -0.65 6.58
C MET A 136 -3.11 -1.17 5.26
N GLN A 137 -3.25 -2.48 5.17
CA GLN A 137 -3.86 -3.15 4.02
C GLN A 137 -5.39 -3.13 4.13
N GLN A 138 -6.07 -2.65 3.08
CA GLN A 138 -7.49 -2.94 2.81
C GLN A 138 -7.68 -3.06 1.31
N ARG A 139 -8.37 -4.11 0.87
CA ARG A 139 -8.57 -4.40 -0.57
C ARG A 139 -9.20 -3.23 -1.35
N ALA A 140 -10.11 -2.50 -0.72
CA ALA A 140 -10.74 -1.35 -1.37
C ALA A 140 -9.76 -0.19 -1.65
N PHE A 141 -8.59 -0.15 -0.98
CA PHE A 141 -7.60 0.90 -1.17
C PHE A 141 -6.71 0.67 -2.38
N ASP A 142 -6.49 -0.58 -2.76
CA ASP A 142 -5.69 -0.98 -3.92
C ASP A 142 -6.22 -0.37 -5.23
N PHE A 143 -7.52 -0.10 -5.31
CA PHE A 143 -8.18 0.36 -6.54
C PHE A 143 -8.41 1.87 -6.63
N LEU A 144 -8.04 2.65 -5.61
CA LEU A 144 -8.49 4.05 -5.46
C LEU A 144 -8.00 4.97 -6.59
N ASP A 145 -6.76 4.78 -7.02
CA ASP A 145 -6.05 5.54 -8.05
C ASP A 145 -6.01 4.82 -9.41
N GLU A 146 -6.27 3.51 -9.42
CA GLU A 146 -6.34 2.71 -10.64
C GLU A 146 -7.64 2.94 -11.42
N ARG A 147 -8.79 2.85 -10.73
CA ARG A 147 -10.11 2.82 -11.38
C ARG A 147 -11.23 3.34 -10.49
N LYS A 148 -12.41 3.51 -11.09
CA LYS A 148 -13.61 3.79 -10.30
C LYS A 148 -13.95 2.57 -9.45
N LEU A 149 -14.24 2.79 -8.18
CA LEU A 149 -14.74 1.74 -7.30
C LEU A 149 -16.10 1.22 -7.79
N THR A 150 -16.32 -0.07 -7.65
CA THR A 150 -17.64 -0.67 -7.82
C THR A 150 -18.57 -0.23 -6.68
N ILE A 151 -19.88 -0.51 -6.82
CA ILE A 151 -20.85 -0.18 -5.78
C ILE A 151 -20.52 -0.91 -4.47
N ASP A 152 -20.08 -2.17 -4.55
CA ASP A 152 -19.72 -2.97 -3.39
C ASP A 152 -18.42 -2.48 -2.73
N GLU A 153 -17.40 -2.14 -3.53
CA GLU A 153 -16.15 -1.56 -3.02
C GLU A 153 -16.35 -0.19 -2.39
N MET A 154 -17.26 0.63 -2.93
CA MET A 154 -17.65 1.89 -2.33
C MET A 154 -18.30 1.65 -0.96
N ARG A 155 -19.20 0.67 -0.87
CA ARG A 155 -19.84 0.28 0.40
C ARG A 155 -18.80 -0.23 1.40
N GLU A 156 -17.85 -1.05 0.99
CA GLU A 156 -16.72 -1.51 1.82
C GLU A 156 -15.85 -0.34 2.30
N PHE A 157 -15.54 0.60 1.41
CA PHE A 157 -14.79 1.81 1.75
C PHE A 157 -15.52 2.66 2.81
N CYS A 158 -16.83 2.85 2.66
CA CYS A 158 -17.65 3.53 3.67
C CYS A 158 -17.69 2.74 5.00
N ALA A 159 -17.80 1.41 4.94
CA ALA A 159 -17.83 0.55 6.12
C ALA A 159 -16.51 0.62 6.90
N PHE A 160 -15.39 0.74 6.19
CA PHE A 160 -14.10 1.00 6.80
C PHE A 160 -14.05 2.36 7.52
N LEU A 161 -14.50 3.44 6.87
CA LEU A 161 -14.41 4.79 7.43
C LEU A 161 -15.36 5.03 8.60
N PHE A 162 -16.58 4.52 8.51
CA PHE A 162 -17.67 4.82 9.46
C PHE A 162 -18.02 3.63 10.37
N GLY A 163 -17.39 2.48 10.15
CA GLY A 163 -17.61 1.24 10.89
C GLY A 163 -18.67 0.34 10.25
N ASN A 164 -18.38 -0.97 10.20
CA ASN A 164 -19.26 -1.98 9.58
C ASN A 164 -20.70 -1.91 10.07
N LYS A 165 -20.92 -1.77 11.39
CA LYS A 165 -22.26 -1.70 11.97
C LYS A 165 -23.09 -0.53 11.46
N ALA A 166 -22.46 0.63 11.23
CA ALA A 166 -23.18 1.80 10.74
C ALA A 166 -23.67 1.58 9.32
N ILE A 167 -22.85 0.93 8.48
CA ILE A 167 -23.15 0.69 7.07
C ILE A 167 -24.05 -0.53 6.84
N GLU A 168 -23.95 -1.57 7.67
CA GLU A 168 -24.83 -2.75 7.63
C GLU A 168 -26.29 -2.44 7.95
N LEU A 169 -26.55 -1.39 8.74
CA LEU A 169 -27.90 -0.93 9.06
C LEU A 169 -28.54 -0.12 7.93
N LEU A 170 -27.76 0.29 6.92
CA LEU A 170 -28.28 1.03 5.78
C LEU A 170 -29.01 0.08 4.81
N PRO A 171 -29.98 0.60 4.03
CA PRO A 171 -30.61 -0.17 2.95
C PRO A 171 -29.58 -0.73 1.96
N ASP A 172 -29.89 -1.89 1.38
CA ASP A 172 -29.02 -2.52 0.38
C ASP A 172 -28.83 -1.60 -0.83
N VAL A 173 -27.58 -1.38 -1.21
CA VAL A 173 -27.16 -0.47 -2.29
C VAL A 173 -27.73 -0.83 -3.67
N HIS A 174 -27.99 -2.12 -3.93
CA HIS A 174 -28.54 -2.62 -5.19
C HIS A 174 -30.07 -2.59 -5.21
N VAL A 175 -30.72 -2.53 -4.03
CA VAL A 175 -32.19 -2.51 -3.90
C VAL A 175 -32.73 -1.10 -3.72
N ASP A 176 -32.12 -0.30 -2.83
CA ASP A 176 -32.55 1.06 -2.49
C ASP A 176 -31.36 2.01 -2.35
N TRP A 177 -30.82 2.43 -3.50
CA TRP A 177 -29.76 3.43 -3.58
C TRP A 177 -30.11 4.74 -2.88
N LYS A 178 -31.37 5.20 -2.97
CA LYS A 178 -31.77 6.49 -2.38
C LYS A 178 -31.78 6.41 -0.86
N GLY A 179 -32.34 5.34 -0.31
CA GLY A 179 -32.33 5.08 1.12
C GLY A 179 -30.91 4.91 1.67
N PHE A 180 -30.05 4.19 0.95
CA PHE A 180 -28.63 4.08 1.31
C PHE A 180 -27.94 5.44 1.38
N MET A 181 -28.07 6.26 0.32
CA MET A 181 -27.43 7.59 0.28
C MET A 181 -27.95 8.54 1.36
N ALA A 182 -29.25 8.49 1.67
CA ALA A 182 -29.83 9.28 2.74
C ALA A 182 -29.25 8.88 4.11
N GLY A 183 -29.24 7.57 4.42
CA GLY A 183 -28.69 7.09 5.68
C GLY A 183 -27.17 7.28 5.79
N LEU A 184 -26.43 7.20 4.68
CA LEU A 184 -25.00 7.51 4.67
C LEU A 184 -24.74 8.99 4.99
N SER A 185 -25.58 9.91 4.49
CA SER A 185 -25.50 11.33 4.86
C SER A 185 -25.66 11.53 6.37
N ASP A 186 -26.65 10.86 6.98
CA ASP A 186 -26.87 10.91 8.43
C ASP A 186 -25.70 10.34 9.24
N VAL A 187 -24.97 9.36 8.69
CA VAL A 187 -23.75 8.81 9.32
C VAL A 187 -22.59 9.81 9.26
N MET A 188 -22.45 10.54 8.16
CA MET A 188 -21.38 11.51 7.96
C MET A 188 -21.52 12.78 8.81
N GLU A 189 -22.73 13.11 9.25
CA GLU A 189 -23.03 14.29 10.08
C GLU A 189 -22.82 14.06 11.59
N LYS A 190 -22.56 12.82 12.01
CA LYS A 190 -22.30 12.46 13.42
C LYS A 190 -20.83 12.64 13.80
#